data_AF-A0A023Q0S6-F1
#
_entry.id   AF-A0A023Q0S6-F1
#
_cell.length_a   1.000
_cell.length_b   1.000
_cell.length_c   1.000
_cell.angle_alpha   90.00
_cell.angle_beta   90.00
_cell.angle_gamma   90.00
#
_symmetry.space_group_name_H-M   'P 1'
#
loop_
_entity.id
_entity.type
_entity.pdbx_description
1 polymer ?
#
loop_
_entity_poly.entity_id
_entity_poly.type
_entity_poly.pdbx_seq_one_letter_code
_entity_poly.pdbx_strand_id
1 'polypeptide(L)'
;MRFKVRDHQHLTYDIFSKIKGHRETYGYKLRSLYPRYQARNCSLPEAHSEITYVTFSVPITRAIKTEYQHLLRPGDYSGFYRHIEDKLLTTCTQLQLSHVGFVADGRMPIIRNSQIDKSAHNRELQKLSFDTSLADGQTHTIWDAQHLCDVMHFVIVASDADNKDAGYGKFMNNVETMVRRFITQLPINPEKQDVTMRFFQHISYTY
;
A
#
# COMPACT_ATOMS: atom_id res chain seq x y z
N MET A 1 10.97 7.90 32.91
CA MET A 1 9.71 7.55 32.21
C MET A 1 9.98 7.76 30.73
N ARG A 2 9.90 6.72 29.89
CA ARG A 2 10.09 6.85 28.42
C ARG A 2 8.75 7.15 27.78
N PHE A 3 8.66 8.24 27.02
CA PHE A 3 7.43 8.63 26.32
C PHE A 3 7.57 8.29 24.84
N LYS A 4 6.65 7.49 24.28
CA LYS A 4 6.67 7.15 22.85
C LYS A 4 5.67 8.01 22.10
N VAL A 5 6.17 8.83 21.19
CA VAL A 5 5.34 9.67 20.31
C VAL A 5 5.09 8.91 19.00
N ARG A 6 3.87 9.02 18.48
CA ARG A 6 3.48 8.58 17.14
C ARG A 6 2.59 9.61 16.49
N ASP A 7 2.88 9.95 15.25
CA ASP A 7 2.04 10.78 14.39
C ASP A 7 1.61 9.92 13.20
N HIS A 8 0.30 9.86 12.96
CA HIS A 8 -0.32 9.09 11.89
C HIS A 8 -1.15 10.02 11.03
N GLN A 9 -0.76 10.17 9.78
CA GLN A 9 -1.54 10.90 8.79
C GLN A 9 -1.96 9.98 7.67
N HIS A 10 -3.17 10.21 7.18
CA HIS A 10 -3.64 9.50 6.01
C HIS A 10 -4.59 10.34 5.16
N LEU A 11 -4.58 10.05 3.86
CA LEU A 11 -5.55 10.55 2.89
C LEU A 11 -6.23 9.34 2.27
N THR A 12 -7.57 9.30 2.32
CA THR A 12 -8.36 8.18 1.78
C THR A 12 -9.29 8.71 0.71
N TYR A 13 -9.34 8.03 -0.44
CA TYR A 13 -10.26 8.37 -1.53
C TYR A 13 -10.55 7.16 -2.42
N ASP A 14 -11.68 7.21 -3.12
CA ASP A 14 -12.00 6.26 -4.17
C ASP A 14 -11.36 6.70 -5.50
N ILE A 15 -10.65 5.78 -6.14
CA ILE A 15 -9.98 6.04 -7.43
C ILE A 15 -11.00 6.29 -8.56
N PHE A 16 -12.25 5.83 -8.42
CA PHE A 16 -13.31 5.99 -9.41
C PHE A 16 -14.25 7.17 -9.13
N SER A 17 -13.97 7.99 -8.11
CA SER A 17 -14.80 9.14 -7.71
C SER A 17 -15.23 10.04 -8.88
N LYS A 18 -14.33 10.33 -9.83
CA LYS A 18 -14.62 11.12 -11.04
C LYS A 18 -15.65 10.49 -11.97
N ILE A 19 -15.60 9.16 -12.14
CA ILE A 19 -16.55 8.40 -12.97
C ILE A 19 -17.94 8.43 -12.32
N LYS A 20 -18.00 8.44 -10.98
CA LYS A 20 -19.22 8.54 -10.18
C LYS A 20 -19.80 9.96 -10.07
N GLY A 21 -19.24 10.92 -10.81
CA GLY A 21 -19.73 12.30 -10.84
C GLY A 21 -19.05 13.26 -9.87
N HIS A 22 -18.13 12.80 -9.02
CA HIS A 22 -17.35 13.67 -8.12
C HIS A 22 -16.14 14.26 -8.86
N ARG A 23 -16.32 15.41 -9.51
CA ARG A 23 -15.32 16.04 -10.40
C ARG A 23 -14.45 17.09 -9.73
N GLU A 24 -14.74 17.43 -8.48
CA GLU A 24 -13.93 18.37 -7.70
C GLU A 24 -12.49 17.85 -7.57
N THR A 25 -11.53 18.75 -7.72
CA THR A 25 -10.11 18.42 -7.64
C THR A 25 -9.47 19.27 -6.57
N TYR A 26 -8.86 18.62 -5.58
CA TYR A 26 -8.13 19.27 -4.50
C TYR A 26 -6.64 18.93 -4.62
N GLY A 27 -5.80 19.93 -4.86
CA GLY A 27 -4.36 19.74 -4.86
C GLY A 27 -3.83 19.60 -3.44
N TYR A 28 -3.36 18.42 -3.05
CA TYR A 28 -2.74 18.20 -1.74
C TYR A 28 -1.21 18.16 -1.86
N LYS A 29 -0.52 19.05 -1.15
CA LYS A 29 0.95 19.03 -1.07
C LYS A 29 1.38 18.01 -0.01
N LEU A 30 1.72 16.80 -0.44
CA LEU A 30 2.25 15.73 0.41
C LEU A 30 3.73 15.99 0.74
N ARG A 31 3.96 17.02 1.56
CA ARG A 31 5.28 17.36 2.07
C ARG A 31 5.81 16.22 2.94
N SER A 32 7.13 16.03 2.92
CA SER A 32 7.78 15.16 3.91
C SER A 32 7.51 15.69 5.31
N LEU A 33 7.54 14.78 6.29
CA LEU A 33 7.10 15.13 7.64
C LEU A 33 8.09 16.07 8.32
N TYR A 34 9.40 15.87 8.17
CA TYR A 34 10.43 16.68 8.82
C TYR A 34 10.31 18.20 8.56
N PRO A 35 10.22 18.70 7.31
CA PRO A 35 10.01 20.13 7.03
C PRO A 35 8.75 20.72 7.68
N ARG A 36 7.71 19.90 7.90
CA ARG A 36 6.48 20.35 8.55
C ARG A 36 6.67 20.60 10.05
N TYR A 37 7.41 19.74 10.73
CA TYR A 37 7.75 19.93 12.14
C TYR A 37 8.66 21.16 12.30
N GLN A 38 9.67 21.29 11.43
CA GLN A 38 10.57 22.45 11.43
C GLN A 38 9.83 23.77 11.21
N ALA A 39 8.87 23.83 10.28
CA ALA A 39 8.06 25.02 10.02
C ALA A 39 7.20 25.47 11.22
N ARG A 40 7.04 24.62 12.24
CA ARG A 40 6.34 24.92 13.50
C ARG A 40 7.30 25.09 14.68
N ASN A 41 8.59 25.29 14.42
CA ASN A 41 9.65 25.37 15.44
C ASN A 41 9.69 24.15 16.36
N CYS A 42 9.34 22.97 15.82
CA CYS A 42 9.42 21.70 16.53
C CYS A 42 10.54 20.86 15.90
N SER A 43 11.56 20.52 16.69
CA SER A 43 12.62 19.62 16.25
C SER A 43 12.20 18.17 16.45
N LEU A 44 12.39 17.34 15.42
CA LEU A 44 12.33 15.90 15.58
C LEU A 44 13.67 15.38 16.12
N PRO A 45 13.68 14.37 16.99
CA PRO A 45 14.93 13.72 17.39
C PRO A 45 15.65 13.13 16.19
N GLU A 46 16.99 13.11 16.23
CA GLU A 46 17.82 12.52 15.17
C GLU A 46 17.45 11.04 14.95
N ALA A 47 17.22 10.30 16.04
CA ALA A 47 16.69 8.93 16.02
C ALA A 47 15.14 8.92 15.99
N HIS A 48 14.56 8.80 14.79
CA HIS A 48 13.13 8.59 14.60
C HIS A 48 12.85 7.59 13.46
N SER A 49 11.69 6.94 13.52
CA SER A 49 11.13 6.17 12.40
C SER A 49 10.30 7.10 11.53
N GLU A 50 10.50 7.04 10.21
CA GLU A 50 9.53 7.53 9.23
C GLU A 50 9.19 6.39 8.26
N ILE A 51 7.91 6.30 7.87
CA ILE A 51 7.50 5.44 6.77
C ILE A 51 6.31 6.06 6.04
N THR A 52 6.40 6.05 4.72
CA THR A 52 5.37 6.54 3.80
C THR A 52 4.94 5.40 2.90
N TYR A 53 3.63 5.15 2.82
CA TYR A 53 3.11 4.02 2.03
C TYR A 53 1.66 4.25 1.60
N VAL A 54 1.24 3.49 0.60
CA VAL A 54 -0.12 3.44 0.10
C VAL A 54 -0.67 2.04 0.30
N THR A 55 -1.94 1.94 0.67
CA THR A 55 -2.69 0.69 0.66
C THR A 55 -3.93 0.82 -0.20
N PHE A 56 -4.31 -0.25 -0.88
CA PHE A 56 -5.62 -0.40 -1.50
C PHE A 56 -6.04 -1.86 -1.43
N SER A 57 -7.33 -2.13 -1.59
CA SER A 57 -7.87 -3.49 -1.49
C SER A 57 -8.89 -3.76 -2.57
N VAL A 58 -8.94 -5.02 -3.01
CA VAL A 58 -9.86 -5.49 -4.04
C VAL A 58 -10.64 -6.69 -3.50
N PRO A 59 -11.96 -6.55 -3.30
CA PRO A 59 -12.81 -7.70 -2.97
C PRO A 59 -12.87 -8.71 -4.12
N ILE A 60 -12.82 -10.01 -3.82
CA ILE A 60 -12.98 -11.08 -4.80
C ILE A 60 -14.47 -11.26 -5.09
N THR A 61 -14.98 -10.44 -6.02
CA THR A 61 -16.39 -10.48 -6.43
C THR A 61 -16.69 -11.65 -7.34
N ARG A 62 -17.99 -11.89 -7.60
CA ARG A 62 -18.43 -12.88 -8.59
C ARG A 62 -17.84 -12.61 -9.98
N ALA A 63 -17.68 -11.36 -10.39
CA ALA A 63 -17.10 -11.02 -11.69
C ALA A 63 -15.64 -11.49 -11.80
N ILE A 64 -14.83 -11.26 -10.76
CA ILE A 64 -13.45 -11.79 -10.68
C ILE A 64 -13.46 -13.31 -10.71
N LYS A 65 -14.35 -13.95 -9.95
CA LYS A 65 -14.46 -15.42 -9.93
C LYS A 65 -14.82 -16.01 -11.30
N THR A 66 -15.72 -15.36 -12.03
CA THR A 66 -16.12 -15.79 -13.38
C THR A 66 -14.98 -15.62 -14.39
N GLU A 67 -14.32 -14.46 -14.42
CA GLU A 67 -13.22 -14.17 -15.35
C GLU A 67 -12.06 -15.16 -15.17
N TYR A 68 -11.68 -15.42 -13.92
CA TYR A 68 -10.56 -16.30 -13.59
C TYR A 68 -10.97 -17.72 -13.22
N GLN A 69 -12.16 -18.18 -13.61
CA GLN A 69 -12.67 -19.51 -13.25
C GLN A 69 -11.71 -20.65 -13.63
N HIS A 70 -10.93 -20.47 -14.70
CA HIS A 70 -9.94 -21.44 -15.18
C HIS A 70 -8.69 -21.54 -14.29
N LEU A 71 -8.43 -20.53 -13.46
CA LEU A 71 -7.34 -20.49 -12.48
C LEU A 71 -7.80 -20.84 -11.06
N LEU A 72 -9.11 -20.77 -10.79
CA LEU A 72 -9.68 -21.05 -9.49
C LEU A 72 -9.95 -22.55 -9.35
N ARG A 73 -8.99 -23.28 -8.77
CA ARG A 73 -9.15 -24.69 -8.43
C ARG A 73 -9.46 -24.80 -6.94
N PRO A 74 -10.62 -25.35 -6.53
CA PRO A 74 -10.91 -25.56 -5.12
C PRO A 74 -9.80 -26.37 -4.43
N GLY A 75 -9.25 -25.83 -3.34
CA GLY A 75 -8.12 -26.43 -2.60
C GLY A 75 -6.72 -26.09 -3.15
N ASP A 76 -6.62 -25.45 -4.32
CA ASP A 76 -5.37 -24.89 -4.86
C ASP A 76 -5.64 -23.61 -5.69
N TYR A 77 -5.65 -22.47 -5.00
CA TYR A 77 -5.80 -21.14 -5.57
C TYR A 77 -4.46 -20.52 -5.98
N SER A 78 -3.35 -21.25 -5.93
CA SER A 78 -2.02 -20.71 -6.22
C SER A 78 -1.90 -20.16 -7.65
N GLY A 79 -2.58 -20.78 -8.62
CA GLY A 79 -2.62 -20.31 -10.01
C GLY A 79 -3.27 -18.93 -10.13
N PHE A 80 -4.37 -18.71 -9.41
CA PHE A 80 -5.05 -17.41 -9.35
C PHE A 80 -4.17 -16.36 -8.67
N TYR A 81 -3.60 -16.67 -7.50
CA TYR A 81 -2.79 -15.70 -6.75
C TYR A 81 -1.51 -15.30 -7.49
N ARG A 82 -0.79 -16.26 -8.09
CA ARG A 82 0.38 -15.94 -8.92
C ARG A 82 0.02 -15.05 -10.11
N HIS A 83 -1.12 -15.30 -10.75
CA HIS A 83 -1.56 -14.47 -11.88
C HIS A 83 -1.83 -13.01 -11.46
N ILE A 84 -2.43 -12.79 -10.30
CA ILE A 84 -2.66 -11.44 -9.75
C ILE A 84 -1.33 -10.79 -9.33
N GLU A 85 -0.45 -11.55 -8.68
CA GLU A 85 0.91 -11.14 -8.31
C GLU A 85 1.70 -10.68 -9.54
N ASP A 86 1.74 -11.47 -10.62
CA ASP A 86 2.46 -11.14 -11.85
C ASP A 86 1.95 -9.83 -12.47
N LYS A 87 0.63 -9.64 -12.52
CA LYS A 87 0.00 -8.39 -13.01
C LYS A 87 0.42 -7.18 -12.16
N LEU A 88 0.41 -7.33 -10.83
CA LEU A 88 0.80 -6.28 -9.90
C LEU A 88 2.27 -5.92 -10.09
N LEU A 89 3.18 -6.90 -10.02
CA LEU A 89 4.63 -6.68 -10.06
C LEU A 89 5.06 -6.12 -11.41
N THR A 90 4.49 -6.60 -12.51
CA THR A 90 4.74 -6.06 -13.85
C THR A 90 4.36 -4.58 -13.93
N THR A 91 3.19 -4.21 -13.40
CA THR A 91 2.71 -2.82 -13.41
C THR A 91 3.56 -1.92 -12.52
N CYS A 92 4.01 -2.43 -11.36
CA CYS A 92 4.91 -1.70 -10.45
C CYS A 92 6.28 -1.45 -11.09
N THR A 93 6.83 -2.46 -11.77
CA THR A 93 8.14 -2.39 -12.46
C THR A 93 8.16 -1.30 -13.53
N GLN A 94 7.08 -1.19 -14.32
CA GLN A 94 6.92 -0.15 -15.35
C GLN A 94 6.95 1.29 -14.79
N LEU A 95 6.68 1.46 -13.49
CA LEU A 95 6.61 2.76 -12.81
C LEU A 95 7.71 2.91 -11.75
N GLN A 96 8.70 2.01 -11.74
CA GLN A 96 9.83 1.99 -10.82
C GLN A 96 9.41 1.95 -9.33
N LEU A 97 8.28 1.30 -9.04
CA LEU A 97 7.80 1.07 -7.68
C LEU A 97 8.37 -0.26 -7.18
N SER A 98 9.35 -0.21 -6.28
CA SER A 98 10.19 -1.35 -5.92
C SER A 98 9.86 -2.00 -4.58
N HIS A 99 9.12 -1.32 -3.70
CA HIS A 99 8.72 -1.86 -2.40
C HIS A 99 7.22 -2.19 -2.40
N VAL A 100 6.91 -3.47 -2.59
CA VAL A 100 5.56 -3.95 -2.90
C VAL A 100 5.14 -5.04 -1.91
N GLY A 101 3.89 -4.99 -1.46
CA GLY A 101 3.25 -6.01 -0.64
C GLY A 101 1.94 -6.48 -1.28
N PHE A 102 1.73 -7.79 -1.31
CA PHE A 102 0.49 -8.43 -1.69
C PHE A 102 0.10 -9.45 -0.62
N VAL A 103 -1.07 -9.26 -0.01
CA VAL A 103 -1.60 -10.12 1.06
C VAL A 103 -2.99 -10.62 0.66
N ALA A 104 -3.14 -11.94 0.61
CA ALA A 104 -4.38 -12.62 0.25
C ALA A 104 -4.58 -13.93 1.03
N ASP A 105 -4.29 -13.89 2.33
CA ASP A 105 -4.46 -15.00 3.28
C ASP A 105 -5.59 -14.74 4.30
N GLY A 106 -6.42 -13.72 4.04
CA GLY A 106 -7.52 -13.30 4.91
C GLY A 106 -7.13 -12.36 6.06
N ARG A 107 -5.85 -12.00 6.22
CA ARG A 107 -5.39 -11.08 7.28
C ARG A 107 -5.19 -9.66 6.75
N MET A 108 -5.40 -8.69 7.64
CA MET A 108 -5.19 -7.28 7.32
C MET A 108 -3.70 -6.91 7.42
N PRO A 109 -3.09 -6.27 6.41
CA PRO A 109 -1.69 -5.90 6.48
C PRO A 109 -1.42 -4.76 7.48
N ILE A 110 -0.35 -4.88 8.25
CA ILE A 110 0.22 -3.82 9.09
C ILE A 110 1.65 -3.54 8.64
N ILE A 111 1.90 -2.30 8.25
CA ILE A 111 3.17 -1.86 7.68
C ILE A 111 4.04 -1.27 8.78
N ARG A 112 5.30 -1.71 8.85
CA ARG A 112 6.32 -1.22 9.79
C ARG A 112 7.65 -1.00 9.08
N ASN A 113 8.44 -0.06 9.59
CA ASN A 113 9.82 0.12 9.19
C ASN A 113 10.67 -0.97 9.88
N SER A 114 11.48 -1.69 9.10
CA SER A 114 12.29 -2.83 9.54
C SER A 114 13.33 -2.47 10.60
N GLN A 115 13.79 -1.21 10.66
CA GLN A 115 14.86 -0.78 11.56
C GLN A 115 14.44 -0.75 13.04
N ILE A 116 13.13 -0.86 13.36
CA ILE A 116 12.60 -0.59 14.71
C ILE A 116 11.82 -1.74 15.35
N ASP A 117 11.58 -2.88 14.65
CA ASP A 117 10.67 -3.91 15.19
C ASP A 117 11.34 -5.22 15.65
N LYS A 118 11.01 -5.59 16.90
CA LYS A 118 11.15 -6.92 17.51
C LYS A 118 9.86 -7.19 18.29
N SER A 119 9.11 -8.27 17.94
CA SER A 119 7.91 -8.88 18.61
C SER A 119 6.54 -8.64 17.95
N ALA A 120 5.42 -9.29 18.33
CA ALA A 120 5.09 -10.72 18.42
C ALA A 120 3.91 -11.00 17.44
N HIS A 121 3.63 -12.26 17.08
CA HIS A 121 2.55 -12.64 16.14
C HIS A 121 1.16 -12.24 16.63
N ASN A 122 0.31 -11.72 15.72
CA ASN A 122 -1.13 -11.55 15.92
C ASN A 122 -1.84 -12.36 14.81
N ARG A 123 -2.96 -13.01 15.16
CA ARG A 123 -3.70 -13.93 14.28
C ARG A 123 -4.52 -13.20 13.20
N GLU A 124 -4.93 -11.96 13.44
CA GLU A 124 -5.76 -11.16 12.53
C GLU A 124 -4.94 -10.26 11.57
N LEU A 125 -3.68 -10.02 11.92
CA LEU A 125 -2.87 -8.98 11.30
C LEU A 125 -1.63 -9.59 10.64
N GLN A 126 -1.41 -9.25 9.38
CA GLN A 126 -0.22 -9.64 8.65
C GLN A 126 0.82 -8.52 8.69
N LYS A 127 1.89 -8.72 9.48
CA LYS A 127 2.95 -7.73 9.60
C LYS A 127 3.85 -7.77 8.37
N LEU A 128 4.01 -6.62 7.71
CA LEU A 128 4.96 -6.41 6.63
C LEU A 128 6.01 -5.41 7.10
N SER A 129 7.27 -5.86 7.14
CA SER A 129 8.41 -5.01 7.52
C SER A 129 9.15 -4.61 6.26
N PHE A 130 9.25 -3.31 6.01
CA PHE A 130 9.95 -2.75 4.86
C PHE A 130 11.22 -2.00 5.28
N ASP A 131 12.31 -2.22 4.55
CA ASP A 131 13.52 -1.40 4.64
C ASP A 131 13.54 -0.41 3.48
N THR A 132 13.28 0.86 3.75
CA THR A 132 13.15 1.91 2.73
C THR A 132 14.48 2.27 2.06
N SER A 133 15.60 1.81 2.62
CA SER A 133 16.95 2.10 2.12
C SER A 133 17.46 1.08 1.10
N LEU A 134 16.75 -0.05 0.90
CA LEU A 134 17.13 -1.08 -0.07
C LEU A 134 16.98 -0.59 -1.51
N ALA A 135 18.12 -0.47 -2.20
CA ALA A 135 18.16 -0.02 -3.59
C ALA A 135 17.46 -0.98 -4.57
N ASP A 136 17.58 -2.29 -4.33
CA ASP A 136 17.01 -3.34 -5.19
C ASP A 136 15.49 -3.54 -4.98
N GLY A 137 14.90 -2.84 -4.02
CA GLY A 137 13.50 -3.01 -3.64
C GLY A 137 13.24 -4.16 -2.68
N GLN A 138 11.96 -4.35 -2.36
CA GLN A 138 11.52 -5.41 -1.46
C GLN A 138 10.09 -5.82 -1.78
N THR A 139 9.89 -7.11 -2.06
CA THR A 139 8.58 -7.67 -2.34
C THR A 139 8.16 -8.65 -1.25
N HIS A 140 6.94 -8.48 -0.72
CA HIS A 140 6.29 -9.42 0.18
C HIS A 140 5.01 -9.95 -0.46
N THR A 141 4.99 -11.22 -0.86
CA THR A 141 3.79 -11.88 -1.39
C THR A 141 3.38 -13.02 -0.47
N ILE A 142 2.20 -12.87 0.15
CA ILE A 142 1.67 -13.76 1.18
C ILE A 142 0.24 -14.09 0.83
N TRP A 143 0.00 -15.32 0.41
CA TRP A 143 -1.34 -15.82 0.05
C TRP A 143 -1.52 -17.25 0.55
N ASP A 144 -2.76 -17.65 0.80
CA ASP A 144 -3.10 -19.01 1.22
C ASP A 144 -3.52 -19.83 -0.01
N ALA A 145 -2.73 -20.84 -0.40
CA ALA A 145 -3.05 -21.68 -1.54
C ALA A 145 -4.36 -22.46 -1.37
N GLN A 146 -4.73 -22.80 -0.13
CA GLN A 146 -5.84 -23.71 0.14
C GLN A 146 -7.17 -22.97 0.30
N HIS A 147 -7.13 -21.68 0.64
CA HIS A 147 -8.32 -20.87 0.91
C HIS A 147 -8.37 -19.64 0.03
N LEU A 148 -9.51 -19.45 -0.65
CA LEU A 148 -9.78 -18.22 -1.38
C LEU A 148 -10.24 -17.13 -0.40
N CYS A 149 -9.41 -16.11 -0.20
CA CYS A 149 -9.75 -14.96 0.63
C CYS A 149 -10.93 -14.15 0.05
N ASP A 150 -11.63 -13.40 0.90
CA ASP A 150 -12.69 -12.48 0.45
C ASP A 150 -12.14 -11.18 -0.15
N VAL A 151 -10.99 -10.70 0.35
CA VAL A 151 -10.37 -9.44 -0.02
C VAL A 151 -8.88 -9.62 -0.21
N MET A 152 -8.37 -9.11 -1.33
CA MET A 152 -6.95 -8.97 -1.60
C MET A 152 -6.47 -7.60 -1.14
N HIS A 153 -5.36 -7.56 -0.40
CA HIS A 153 -4.76 -6.33 0.09
C HIS A 153 -3.41 -6.07 -0.57
N PHE A 154 -3.20 -4.81 -0.96
CA PHE A 154 -2.00 -4.37 -1.65
C PHE A 154 -1.37 -3.21 -0.90
N VAL A 155 -0.04 -3.19 -0.88
CA VAL A 155 0.77 -2.19 -0.19
C VAL A 155 1.88 -1.74 -1.12
N ILE A 156 2.10 -0.43 -1.24
CA ILE A 156 3.26 0.13 -1.94
C ILE A 156 3.96 1.08 -0.98
N VAL A 157 5.24 0.84 -0.69
CA VAL A 157 6.02 1.66 0.25
C VAL A 157 6.95 2.57 -0.54
N ALA A 158 7.13 3.80 -0.07
CA ALA A 158 8.10 4.72 -0.63
C ALA A 158 9.51 4.32 -0.17
N SER A 159 10.44 4.24 -1.10
CA SER A 159 11.88 4.16 -0.81
C SER A 159 12.43 5.52 -0.42
N ASP A 160 13.66 5.57 0.08
CA ASP A 160 14.33 6.83 0.37
C ASP A 160 14.51 7.69 -0.90
N ALA A 161 14.65 7.06 -2.07
CA ALA A 161 14.76 7.73 -3.37
C ALA A 161 13.45 8.40 -3.85
N ASP A 162 12.32 8.06 -3.24
CA ASP A 162 11.00 8.60 -3.57
C ASP A 162 10.72 9.95 -2.90
N ASN A 163 11.50 10.30 -1.86
CA ASN A 163 11.42 11.58 -1.18
C ASN A 163 12.27 12.62 -1.94
N LYS A 164 11.71 13.21 -2.99
CA LYS A 164 12.37 14.24 -3.81
C LYS A 164 11.74 15.61 -3.56
N ASP A 165 12.55 16.67 -3.64
CA ASP A 165 12.11 18.07 -3.51
C ASP A 165 11.23 18.31 -2.26
N ALA A 166 11.59 17.67 -1.14
CA ALA A 166 10.90 17.73 0.15
C ALA A 166 9.47 17.13 0.20
N GLY A 167 9.16 16.12 -0.62
CA GLY A 167 7.90 15.39 -0.48
C GLY A 167 7.75 14.15 -1.37
N TYR A 168 6.52 13.62 -1.38
CA TYR A 168 6.18 12.34 -2.01
C TYR A 168 5.25 12.49 -3.22
N GLY A 169 5.22 13.67 -3.84
CA GLY A 169 4.30 13.97 -4.94
C GLY A 169 4.49 13.06 -6.16
N LYS A 170 5.75 12.85 -6.61
CA LYS A 170 6.05 11.97 -7.74
C LYS A 170 5.68 10.51 -7.43
N PHE A 171 6.08 10.02 -6.26
CA PHE A 171 5.73 8.68 -5.78
C PHE A 171 4.22 8.46 -5.83
N MET A 172 3.43 9.39 -5.30
CA MET A 172 1.98 9.28 -5.28
C MET A 172 1.33 9.29 -6.65
N ASN A 173 1.82 10.13 -7.56
CA ASN A 173 1.35 10.12 -8.94
C ASN A 173 1.66 8.78 -9.62
N ASN A 174 2.84 8.21 -9.36
CA ASN A 174 3.23 6.89 -9.87
C ASN A 174 2.34 5.79 -9.28
N VAL A 175 2.09 5.80 -7.97
CA VAL A 175 1.22 4.82 -7.32
C VAL A 175 -0.22 4.95 -7.82
N GLU A 176 -0.80 6.15 -7.92
CA GLU A 176 -2.15 6.31 -8.47
C GLU A 176 -2.24 5.79 -9.92
N THR A 177 -1.24 6.11 -10.74
CA THR A 177 -1.14 5.58 -12.11
C THR A 177 -1.05 4.06 -12.12
N MET A 178 -0.24 3.48 -11.23
CA MET A 178 -0.09 2.03 -11.08
C MET A 178 -1.42 1.37 -10.70
N VAL A 179 -2.08 1.88 -9.65
CA VAL A 179 -3.37 1.34 -9.18
C VAL A 179 -4.40 1.39 -10.30
N ARG A 180 -4.52 2.52 -11.02
CA ARG A 180 -5.44 2.62 -12.16
C ARG A 180 -5.14 1.56 -13.22
N ARG A 181 -3.88 1.42 -13.65
CA ARG A 181 -3.46 0.43 -14.66
C ARG A 181 -3.69 -1.02 -14.20
N PHE A 182 -3.44 -1.30 -12.93
CA PHE A 182 -3.64 -2.63 -12.36
C PHE A 182 -5.12 -2.97 -12.27
N ILE A 183 -5.94 -2.08 -11.72
CA ILE A 183 -7.37 -2.29 -11.53
C ILE A 183 -8.12 -2.41 -12.86
N THR A 184 -7.71 -1.68 -13.91
CA THR A 184 -8.31 -1.82 -15.26
C THR A 184 -8.06 -3.18 -15.91
N GLN A 185 -7.12 -3.98 -15.39
CA GLN A 185 -6.88 -5.36 -15.85
C GLN A 185 -7.78 -6.39 -15.15
N LEU A 186 -8.60 -5.95 -14.19
CA LEU A 186 -9.53 -6.78 -13.44
C LEU A 186 -10.97 -6.44 -13.84
N PRO A 187 -11.93 -7.39 -13.75
CA PRO A 187 -13.33 -7.15 -14.09
C PRO A 187 -14.05 -6.36 -12.98
N ILE A 188 -13.65 -5.11 -12.76
CA ILE A 188 -14.20 -4.19 -11.77
C ILE A 188 -15.04 -3.14 -12.49
N ASN A 189 -16.30 -2.99 -12.08
CA ASN A 189 -17.19 -1.95 -12.60
C ASN A 189 -16.92 -0.62 -11.87
N PRO A 190 -16.33 0.39 -12.53
CA PRO A 190 -15.95 1.64 -11.88
C PRO A 190 -17.13 2.52 -11.46
N GLU A 191 -18.34 2.28 -11.99
CA GLU A 191 -19.54 3.02 -11.59
C GLU A 191 -20.19 2.44 -10.34
N LYS A 192 -20.06 1.11 -10.14
CA LYS A 192 -20.78 0.37 -9.09
C LYS A 192 -19.89 -0.10 -7.94
N GLN A 193 -18.58 -0.12 -8.12
CA GLN A 193 -17.63 -0.63 -7.15
C GLN A 193 -16.65 0.45 -6.72
N ASP A 194 -16.31 0.46 -5.44
CA ASP A 194 -15.28 1.33 -4.87
C ASP A 194 -13.95 0.60 -4.86
N VAL A 195 -12.88 1.32 -5.21
CA VAL A 195 -11.51 0.89 -4.88
C VAL A 195 -10.89 2.01 -4.07
N THR A 196 -10.97 1.85 -2.76
CA THR A 196 -10.44 2.81 -1.81
C THR A 196 -8.93 2.71 -1.75
N MET A 197 -8.26 3.82 -2.10
CA MET A 197 -6.84 3.99 -1.90
C MET A 197 -6.61 4.87 -0.67
N ARG A 198 -5.64 4.47 0.16
CA ARG A 198 -5.25 5.21 1.35
C ARG A 198 -3.74 5.43 1.35
N PHE A 199 -3.34 6.68 1.35
CA PHE A 199 -1.97 7.09 1.59
C PHE A 199 -1.74 7.28 3.08
N PHE A 200 -0.57 6.88 3.56
CA PHE A 200 -0.14 7.00 4.94
C PHE A 200 1.22 7.65 5.04
N GLN A 201 1.36 8.48 6.07
CA GLN A 201 2.62 9.02 6.55
C GLN A 201 2.68 8.79 8.06
N HIS A 202 3.71 8.10 8.52
CA HIS A 202 3.85 7.75 9.93
C HIS A 202 5.24 8.11 10.47
N ILE A 203 5.27 8.77 11.62
CA ILE A 203 6.48 8.96 12.43
C ILE A 203 6.33 8.30 13.78
N SER A 204 7.43 7.73 14.30
CA SER A 204 7.53 7.37 15.71
C SER A 204 8.92 7.61 16.29
N TYR A 205 8.98 8.15 17.51
CA TYR A 205 10.22 8.32 18.27
C TYR A 205 9.96 8.18 19.77
N THR A 206 11.04 8.03 20.55
CA THR A 206 10.97 7.93 22.01
C THR A 206 11.71 9.12 22.62
N TYR A 207 11.09 9.73 23.63
CA TYR A 207 11.65 10.76 24.49
C TYR A 207 12.00 10.16 25.86
#